data_AF-A0A059DL32-F1
#
_entry.id   AF-A0A059DL32-F1
#
_cell.length_a   1.000
_cell.length_b   1.000
_cell.length_c   1.000
_cell.angle_alpha   90.00
_cell.angle_beta   90.00
_cell.angle_gamma   90.00
#
_symmetry.space_group_name_H-M   'P 1'
#
loop_
_entity.id
_entity.type
_entity.pdbx_description
1 polymer ?
#
loop_
_entity_poly.entity_id
_entity_poly.type
_entity_poly.pdbx_seq_one_letter_code
_entity_poly.pdbx_strand_id
1 'polypeptide(L)'
;MADTDVTAEAIVADAEAAAETLQQVKAEIAKAVFGQERVVELSLAAVLAGGHALLIGAPGLAKTRLVEAMGTALGLTNQRIQFTPDLMPSDILGSEVLDESASGQRTFRFLRGPIFTQLLMADEINRASPRTQSALLQAMQERHVTVAGVRHDLPAPFHVLATQNPIEQEGTYPLPEAQLDRFLLKVDVNYPDLDTERRILIETTGGADQTVRPALDAERLMALQALVRKMPVGEKIVSAILSLVREARPEQTSDPHVKRLVDWGPSPRAGQALMLAARSRALLRGRFAPSLEDVEALAEPCLGHRMAMRYDPTGEAPGLSELINDLARKVA
;
A
#
# COMPACT_ATOMS: atom_id res chain seq x y z
N MET A 1 10.43 8.75 -38.59
CA MET A 1 8.98 9.02 -38.46
C MET A 1 8.15 7.75 -38.41
N ALA A 2 8.48 6.67 -39.14
CA ALA A 2 7.72 5.41 -39.06
C ALA A 2 7.95 4.59 -37.77
N ASP A 3 9.10 4.72 -37.11
CA ASP A 3 9.46 3.94 -35.91
C ASP A 3 8.81 4.47 -34.60
N THR A 4 8.39 5.75 -34.61
CA THR A 4 7.71 6.42 -33.50
C THR A 4 6.20 6.15 -33.46
N ASP A 5 5.57 5.87 -34.60
CA ASP A 5 4.12 5.59 -34.67
C ASP A 5 3.80 4.15 -34.24
N VAL A 6 4.64 3.17 -34.65
CA VAL A 6 4.48 1.75 -34.25
C VAL A 6 4.68 1.55 -32.75
N THR A 7 5.49 2.39 -32.10
CA THR A 7 5.71 2.36 -30.65
C THR A 7 4.57 3.00 -29.87
N ALA A 8 3.95 4.06 -30.39
CA ALA A 8 2.78 4.69 -29.74
C ALA A 8 1.53 3.80 -29.81
N GLU A 9 1.25 3.18 -30.97
CA GLU A 9 0.12 2.26 -31.14
C GLU A 9 0.25 1.00 -30.27
N ALA A 10 1.46 0.44 -30.16
CA ALA A 10 1.73 -0.70 -29.27
C ALA A 10 1.53 -0.35 -27.79
N ILE A 11 1.95 0.85 -27.37
CA ILE A 11 1.74 1.33 -25.98
C ILE A 11 0.25 1.51 -25.68
N VAL A 12 -0.54 2.00 -26.63
CA VAL A 12 -2.00 2.16 -26.45
C VAL A 12 -2.67 0.80 -26.36
N ALA A 13 -2.37 -0.14 -27.26
CA ALA A 13 -2.93 -1.49 -27.22
C ALA A 13 -2.56 -2.26 -25.93
N ASP A 14 -1.30 -2.16 -25.48
CA ASP A 14 -0.85 -2.74 -24.22
C ASP A 14 -1.60 -2.18 -23.02
N ALA A 15 -1.95 -0.90 -23.06
CA ALA A 15 -2.58 -0.20 -21.98
C ALA A 15 -4.12 -0.36 -21.96
N GLU A 16 -4.76 -0.54 -23.12
CA GLU A 16 -6.17 -0.99 -23.20
C GLU A 16 -6.33 -2.41 -22.64
N ALA A 17 -5.45 -3.33 -23.05
CA ALA A 17 -5.42 -4.68 -22.50
C ALA A 17 -5.16 -4.66 -20.98
N ALA A 18 -4.27 -3.79 -20.51
CA ALA A 18 -4.04 -3.57 -19.08
C ALA A 18 -5.30 -3.11 -18.36
N ALA A 19 -6.03 -2.15 -18.92
CA ALA A 19 -7.26 -1.63 -18.32
C ALA A 19 -8.31 -2.74 -18.17
N GLU A 20 -8.51 -3.55 -19.20
CA GLU A 20 -9.47 -4.67 -19.16
C GLU A 20 -9.09 -5.69 -18.10
N THR A 21 -7.82 -6.09 -18.03
CA THR A 21 -7.34 -7.01 -16.98
C THR A 21 -7.53 -6.43 -15.58
N LEU A 22 -7.27 -5.14 -15.38
CA LEU A 22 -7.46 -4.49 -14.09
C LEU A 22 -8.93 -4.38 -13.68
N GLN A 23 -9.85 -4.23 -14.64
CA GLN A 23 -11.29 -4.30 -14.36
C GLN A 23 -11.71 -5.71 -13.94
N GLN A 24 -11.16 -6.75 -14.57
CA GLN A 24 -11.39 -8.14 -14.16
C GLN A 24 -10.88 -8.39 -12.73
N VAL A 25 -9.68 -7.91 -12.39
CA VAL A 25 -9.14 -7.99 -11.02
C VAL A 25 -10.07 -7.29 -10.00
N LYS A 26 -10.55 -6.08 -10.31
CA LYS A 26 -11.51 -5.38 -9.44
C LYS A 26 -12.82 -6.15 -9.28
N ALA A 27 -13.34 -6.73 -10.36
CA ALA A 27 -14.56 -7.53 -10.34
C ALA A 27 -14.41 -8.79 -9.49
N GLU A 28 -13.26 -9.46 -9.54
CA GLU A 28 -12.96 -10.62 -8.70
C GLU A 28 -12.88 -10.23 -7.21
N ILE A 29 -12.25 -9.11 -6.87
CA ILE A 29 -12.18 -8.62 -5.49
C ILE A 29 -13.58 -8.24 -4.95
N ALA A 30 -14.43 -7.63 -5.79
CA ALA A 30 -15.77 -7.20 -5.43
C ALA A 30 -16.74 -8.36 -5.07
N LYS A 31 -16.36 -9.61 -5.37
CA LYS A 31 -17.11 -10.80 -4.93
C LYS A 31 -16.96 -11.07 -3.43
N ALA A 32 -15.83 -10.68 -2.84
CA ALA A 32 -15.51 -10.96 -1.44
C ALA A 32 -15.51 -9.70 -0.55
N VAL A 33 -15.39 -8.51 -1.14
CA VAL A 33 -15.31 -7.22 -0.43
C VAL A 33 -16.43 -6.30 -0.91
N PHE A 34 -17.28 -5.85 0.03
CA PHE A 34 -18.47 -5.04 -0.27
C PHE A 34 -18.32 -3.61 0.25
N GLY A 35 -18.68 -2.62 -0.58
CA GLY A 35 -18.73 -1.18 -0.23
C GLY A 35 -17.39 -0.58 0.22
N GLN A 36 -16.27 -1.15 -0.24
CA GLN A 36 -14.93 -0.63 0.03
C GLN A 36 -14.18 -0.30 -1.27
N GLU A 37 -14.88 0.21 -2.28
CA GLU A 37 -14.33 0.50 -3.62
C GLU A 37 -13.10 1.40 -3.54
N ARG A 38 -13.13 2.41 -2.66
CA ARG A 38 -11.99 3.31 -2.43
C ARG A 38 -10.80 2.59 -1.81
N VAL A 39 -11.01 1.73 -0.81
CA VAL A 39 -9.94 0.97 -0.15
C VAL A 39 -9.30 -0.01 -1.14
N VAL A 40 -10.12 -0.68 -1.95
CA VAL A 40 -9.68 -1.56 -3.04
C VAL A 40 -8.86 -0.78 -4.07
N GLU A 41 -9.35 0.37 -4.55
CA GLU A 41 -8.65 1.21 -5.53
C GLU A 41 -7.29 1.67 -5.00
N LEU A 42 -7.22 2.16 -3.75
CA LEU A 42 -5.97 2.61 -3.14
C LEU A 42 -5.00 1.46 -2.91
N SER A 43 -5.47 0.30 -2.43
CA SER A 43 -4.61 -0.87 -2.19
C SER A 43 -4.03 -1.41 -3.50
N LEU A 44 -4.85 -1.51 -4.55
CA LEU A 44 -4.37 -1.88 -5.89
C LEU A 44 -3.41 -0.84 -6.45
N ALA A 45 -3.68 0.46 -6.25
CA ALA A 45 -2.80 1.53 -6.72
C ALA A 45 -1.41 1.43 -6.07
N ALA A 46 -1.37 1.06 -4.78
CA ALA A 46 -0.12 0.87 -4.08
C ALA A 46 0.71 -0.30 -4.64
N VAL A 47 0.05 -1.44 -4.89
CA VAL A 47 0.68 -2.63 -5.48
C VAL A 47 1.16 -2.34 -6.91
N LEU A 48 0.34 -1.71 -7.74
CA LEU A 48 0.71 -1.34 -9.12
C LEU A 48 1.82 -0.29 -9.20
N ALA A 49 1.95 0.56 -8.19
CA ALA A 49 3.07 1.49 -8.09
C ALA A 49 4.38 0.79 -7.65
N GLY A 50 4.34 -0.50 -7.32
CA GLY A 50 5.50 -1.24 -6.82
C GLY A 50 5.76 -1.02 -5.32
N GLY A 51 4.77 -0.50 -4.57
CA GLY A 51 4.90 -0.10 -3.17
C GLY A 51 4.12 -0.97 -2.19
N HIS A 52 4.05 -0.49 -0.95
CA HIS A 52 3.36 -1.12 0.18
C HIS A 52 2.24 -0.20 0.68
N ALA A 53 1.21 -0.73 1.32
CA ALA A 53 0.15 0.07 1.91
C ALA A 53 -0.08 -0.27 3.38
N LEU A 54 -0.52 0.73 4.14
CA LEU A 54 -0.91 0.62 5.54
C LEU A 54 -2.43 0.83 5.64
N LEU A 55 -3.17 -0.20 6.03
CA LEU A 55 -4.62 -0.21 6.20
C LEU A 55 -4.97 0.10 7.66
N ILE A 56 -5.51 1.28 7.93
CA ILE A 56 -5.91 1.70 9.27
C ILE A 56 -7.41 1.56 9.40
N GLY A 57 -7.89 0.87 10.43
CA GLY A 57 -9.32 0.78 10.69
C GLY A 57 -9.65 -0.11 11.87
N ALA A 58 -10.89 -0.05 12.34
CA ALA A 58 -11.35 -0.91 13.43
C ALA A 58 -11.25 -2.42 13.08
N PRO A 59 -11.27 -3.31 14.09
CA PRO A 59 -11.42 -4.74 13.86
C PRO A 59 -12.72 -5.06 13.11
N GLY A 60 -12.71 -6.12 12.31
CA GLY A 60 -13.91 -6.60 11.62
C GLY A 60 -14.27 -5.87 10.33
N LEU A 61 -13.52 -4.85 9.90
CA LEU A 61 -13.76 -4.12 8.65
C LEU A 61 -13.23 -4.83 7.39
N ALA A 62 -13.30 -6.16 7.35
CA ALA A 62 -12.92 -7.00 6.21
C ALA A 62 -11.51 -6.79 5.61
N LYS A 63 -10.57 -6.16 6.34
CA LYS A 63 -9.18 -5.92 5.90
C LYS A 63 -8.47 -7.21 5.51
N THR A 64 -8.63 -8.28 6.31
CA THR A 64 -8.08 -9.61 6.02
C THR A 64 -8.63 -10.17 4.71
N ARG A 65 -9.96 -10.13 4.54
CA ARG A 65 -10.63 -10.59 3.30
C ARG A 65 -10.17 -9.81 2.07
N LEU A 66 -9.94 -8.50 2.22
CA LEU A 66 -9.41 -7.67 1.14
C LEU A 66 -8.03 -8.14 0.69
N VAL A 67 -7.09 -8.34 1.62
CA VAL A 67 -5.73 -8.75 1.27
C VAL A 67 -5.70 -10.14 0.66
N GLU A 68 -6.49 -11.08 1.19
CA GLU A 68 -6.64 -12.43 0.64
C GLU A 68 -7.24 -12.40 -0.78
N ALA A 69 -8.35 -11.68 -0.98
CA ALA A 69 -8.98 -11.53 -2.29
C ALA A 69 -8.05 -10.89 -3.31
N MET A 70 -7.28 -9.86 -2.90
CA MET A 70 -6.25 -9.25 -3.75
C MET A 70 -5.14 -10.24 -4.11
N GLY A 71 -4.63 -11.02 -3.15
CA GLY A 71 -3.62 -12.03 -3.41
C GLY A 71 -4.06 -13.06 -4.44
N THR A 72 -5.29 -13.56 -4.31
CA THR A 72 -5.88 -14.49 -5.26
C THR A 72 -6.13 -13.85 -6.63
N ALA A 73 -6.81 -12.69 -6.68
CA ALA A 73 -7.15 -12.01 -7.94
C ALA A 73 -5.91 -11.59 -8.73
N LEU A 74 -4.83 -11.21 -8.05
CA LEU A 74 -3.54 -10.84 -8.66
C LEU A 74 -2.67 -12.06 -9.03
N GLY A 75 -3.08 -13.28 -8.66
CA GLY A 75 -2.30 -14.50 -8.90
C GLY A 75 -0.98 -14.55 -8.14
N LEU A 76 -0.94 -13.95 -6.94
CA LEU A 76 0.25 -13.88 -6.11
C LEU A 76 0.23 -14.96 -5.03
N THR A 77 1.41 -15.54 -4.79
CA THR A 77 1.63 -16.25 -3.52
C THR A 77 1.43 -15.26 -2.38
N ASN A 78 0.64 -15.66 -1.38
CA ASN A 78 0.36 -14.82 -0.24
C ASN A 78 0.61 -15.57 1.07
N GLN A 79 0.99 -14.81 2.10
CA GLN A 79 1.17 -15.29 3.46
C GLN A 79 0.61 -14.25 4.42
N ARG A 80 0.19 -14.69 5.61
CA ARG A 80 -0.30 -13.83 6.68
C ARG A 80 0.57 -14.00 7.91
N ILE A 81 0.97 -12.87 8.50
CA ILE A 81 1.61 -12.80 9.81
C ILE A 81 0.73 -11.97 10.71
N GLN A 82 0.35 -12.55 11.85
CA GLN A 82 -0.27 -11.81 12.95
C GLN A 82 0.85 -11.27 13.83
N PHE A 83 0.93 -9.96 13.99
CA PHE A 83 1.91 -9.35 14.88
C PHE A 83 1.40 -9.45 16.32
N THR A 84 2.25 -10.01 17.17
CA THR A 84 2.02 -10.17 18.61
C THR A 84 3.23 -9.65 19.39
N PRO A 85 3.09 -9.31 20.68
CA PRO A 85 4.19 -8.77 21.48
C PRO A 85 5.42 -9.70 21.59
N ASP A 86 5.20 -11.01 21.47
CA ASP A 86 6.21 -12.07 21.55
C ASP A 86 6.82 -12.45 20.20
N LEU A 87 6.30 -11.91 19.08
CA LEU A 87 6.80 -12.23 17.75
C LEU A 87 8.25 -11.77 17.56
N MET A 88 9.14 -12.70 17.21
CA MET A 88 10.55 -12.43 17.02
C MET A 88 10.89 -12.15 15.54
N PRO A 89 11.98 -11.41 15.25
CA PRO A 89 12.44 -11.22 13.88
C PRO A 89 12.64 -12.53 13.11
N SER A 90 13.14 -13.59 13.77
CA SER A 90 13.34 -14.90 13.15
C SER A 90 12.04 -15.55 12.68
N ASP A 91 10.91 -15.28 13.33
CA ASP A 91 9.61 -15.84 12.97
C ASP A 91 9.06 -15.20 11.68
N ILE A 92 9.58 -14.02 11.33
CA ILE A 92 9.25 -13.28 10.12
C ILE A 92 10.27 -13.60 9.01
N LEU A 93 11.55 -13.41 9.31
CA LEU A 93 12.64 -13.51 8.34
C LEU A 93 13.01 -14.96 8.03
N GLY A 94 12.77 -15.88 8.96
CA GLY A 94 13.30 -17.25 8.93
C GLY A 94 14.48 -17.43 9.88
N SER A 95 14.88 -18.69 10.06
CA SER A 95 15.94 -19.09 10.98
C SER A 95 16.80 -20.20 10.39
N GLU A 96 18.04 -20.32 10.87
CA GLU A 96 18.86 -21.49 10.61
C GLU A 96 18.58 -22.56 11.66
N VAL A 97 18.33 -23.78 11.20
CA VAL A 97 18.20 -24.95 12.05
C VAL A 97 19.32 -25.94 11.75
N LEU A 98 19.78 -26.62 12.78
CA LEU A 98 20.71 -27.73 12.62
C LEU A 98 19.93 -28.97 12.21
N ASP A 99 20.13 -29.42 10.97
CA ASP A 99 19.57 -30.65 10.45
C ASP A 99 20.60 -31.77 10.62
N GLU A 100 20.18 -32.93 11.11
CA GLU A 100 21.04 -34.11 11.28
C GLU A 100 20.56 -35.19 10.31
N SER A 101 21.39 -35.47 9.29
CA SER A 101 21.11 -36.52 8.33
C SER A 101 21.09 -37.90 8.99
N ALA A 102 20.46 -38.89 8.33
CA ALA A 102 20.45 -40.29 8.79
C ALA A 102 21.86 -40.90 8.96
N SER A 103 22.89 -40.28 8.35
CA SER A 103 24.31 -40.65 8.49
C SER A 103 25.04 -39.93 9.64
N GLY A 104 24.36 -39.13 10.47
CA GLY A 104 24.95 -38.38 11.60
C GLY A 104 25.69 -37.10 11.21
N GLN A 105 25.63 -36.70 9.94
CA GLN A 105 26.22 -35.44 9.48
C GLN A 105 25.28 -34.28 9.82
N ARG A 106 25.82 -33.28 10.54
CA ARG A 106 25.12 -32.07 10.94
C ARG A 106 25.32 -30.97 9.90
N THR A 107 24.23 -30.45 9.34
CA THR A 107 24.23 -29.36 8.35
C THR A 107 23.28 -28.26 8.79
N PHE A 108 23.70 -27.00 8.70
CA PHE A 108 22.80 -25.87 8.90
C PHE A 108 21.91 -25.70 7.67
N ARG A 109 20.60 -25.65 7.87
CA ARG A 109 19.60 -25.42 6.84
C ARG A 109 18.79 -24.17 7.18
N PHE A 110 18.66 -23.27 6.21
CA PHE A 110 17.80 -22.11 6.34
C PHE A 110 16.33 -22.49 6.13
N LEU A 111 15.49 -22.23 7.13
CA LEU A 111 14.05 -22.28 7.03
C LEU A 111 13.53 -20.88 6.71
N ARG A 112 12.98 -20.74 5.50
CA ARG A 112 12.39 -19.48 5.03
C ARG A 112 11.21 -19.08 5.91
N GLY A 113 11.23 -17.84 6.38
CA GLY A 113 10.09 -17.26 7.07
C GLY A 113 8.92 -16.90 6.13
N PRO A 114 7.78 -16.49 6.68
CA PRO A 114 6.57 -16.12 5.93
C PRO A 114 6.75 -14.94 4.97
N ILE A 115 7.79 -14.11 5.12
CA ILE A 115 8.07 -13.02 4.16
C ILE A 115 8.48 -13.49 2.77
N PHE A 116 8.87 -14.76 2.61
CA PHE A 116 9.22 -15.34 1.31
C PHE A 116 7.96 -15.68 0.51
N THR A 117 7.19 -14.63 0.21
CA THR A 117 5.93 -14.63 -0.53
C THR A 117 5.90 -13.42 -1.46
N GLN A 118 4.89 -13.29 -2.32
CA GLN A 118 4.76 -12.11 -3.19
C GLN A 118 3.83 -11.04 -2.61
N LEU A 119 2.81 -11.44 -1.85
CA LEU A 119 1.93 -10.55 -1.10
C LEU A 119 1.86 -10.96 0.37
N LEU A 120 2.41 -10.13 1.25
CA LEU A 120 2.38 -10.37 2.69
C LEU A 120 1.29 -9.51 3.35
N MET A 121 0.41 -10.16 4.09
CA MET A 121 -0.44 -9.49 5.07
C MET A 121 0.30 -9.39 6.41
N ALA A 122 0.56 -8.17 6.89
CA ALA A 122 1.16 -7.92 8.20
C ALA A 122 0.08 -7.35 9.13
N ASP A 123 -0.64 -8.22 9.82
CA ASP A 123 -1.80 -7.86 10.63
C ASP A 123 -1.34 -7.26 11.96
N GLU A 124 -1.89 -6.11 12.33
CA GLU A 124 -1.64 -5.39 13.59
C GLU A 124 -0.16 -5.10 13.84
N ILE A 125 0.53 -4.56 12.83
CA ILE A 125 1.98 -4.32 12.86
C ILE A 125 2.47 -3.53 14.10
N ASN A 126 1.60 -2.70 14.68
CA ASN A 126 1.86 -1.94 15.91
C ASN A 126 1.92 -2.81 17.18
N ARG A 127 1.56 -4.11 17.16
CA ARG A 127 1.61 -4.97 18.36
C ARG A 127 2.96 -5.64 18.60
N ALA A 128 3.83 -5.71 17.60
CA ALA A 128 5.17 -6.29 17.79
C ALA A 128 6.19 -5.25 18.24
N SER A 129 7.28 -5.75 18.84
CA SER A 129 8.39 -4.89 19.28
C SER A 129 8.98 -4.06 18.13
N PRO A 130 9.59 -2.89 18.41
CA PRO A 130 10.26 -2.07 17.39
C PRO A 130 11.33 -2.83 16.61
N ARG A 131 11.98 -3.82 17.22
CA ARG A 131 12.98 -4.68 16.55
C ARG A 131 12.33 -5.57 15.49
N THR A 132 11.19 -6.17 15.81
CA THR A 132 10.43 -7.03 14.90
C THR A 132 9.82 -6.21 13.76
N GLN A 133 9.27 -5.04 14.05
CA GLN A 133 8.81 -4.08 13.03
C GLN A 133 9.95 -3.71 12.07
N SER A 134 11.12 -3.35 12.61
CA SER A 134 12.29 -2.95 11.81
C SER A 134 12.75 -4.06 10.86
N ALA A 135 12.69 -5.33 11.29
CA ALA A 135 13.07 -6.47 10.46
C ALA A 135 12.20 -6.58 9.19
N LEU A 136 10.87 -6.47 9.32
CA LEU A 136 9.96 -6.46 8.17
C LEU A 136 10.20 -5.24 7.27
N LEU A 137 10.34 -4.06 7.87
CA LEU A 137 10.52 -2.80 7.13
C LEU A 137 11.84 -2.72 6.38
N GLN A 138 12.90 -3.36 6.91
CA GLN A 138 14.15 -3.52 6.20
C GLN A 138 13.95 -4.43 4.98
N ALA A 139 13.29 -5.58 5.15
CA ALA A 139 12.98 -6.50 4.06
C ALA A 139 12.16 -5.84 2.94
N MET A 140 11.19 -4.98 3.30
CA MET A 140 10.42 -4.15 2.35
C MET A 140 11.32 -3.25 1.49
N GLN A 141 12.30 -2.59 2.11
CA GLN A 141 13.18 -1.64 1.43
C GLN A 141 14.27 -2.34 0.60
N GLU A 142 14.87 -3.40 1.15
CA GLU A 142 16.04 -4.07 0.59
C GLU A 142 15.67 -5.19 -0.39
N ARG A 143 14.44 -5.71 -0.32
CA ARG A 143 13.93 -6.85 -1.13
C ARG A 143 14.74 -8.14 -0.98
N HIS A 144 15.56 -8.21 0.05
CA HIS A 144 16.31 -9.39 0.47
C HIS A 144 16.49 -9.32 1.98
N VAL A 145 16.90 -10.45 2.56
CA VAL A 145 17.27 -10.53 3.99
C VAL A 145 18.62 -11.20 4.12
N THR A 146 19.34 -10.87 5.18
CA THR A 146 20.59 -11.55 5.53
C THR A 146 20.39 -12.31 6.83
N VAL A 147 20.49 -13.64 6.78
CA VAL A 147 20.39 -14.52 7.94
C VAL A 147 21.70 -15.28 8.06
N ALA A 148 22.31 -15.26 9.25
CA ALA A 148 23.62 -15.87 9.51
C ALA A 148 24.74 -15.47 8.51
N GLY A 149 24.67 -14.24 7.98
CA GLY A 149 25.64 -13.73 7.00
C GLY A 149 25.39 -14.16 5.55
N VAL A 150 24.32 -14.93 5.29
CA VAL A 150 23.91 -15.35 3.93
C VAL A 150 22.74 -14.51 3.45
N ARG A 151 22.86 -13.96 2.24
CA ARG A 151 21.80 -13.20 1.58
C ARG A 151 20.77 -14.14 0.97
N HIS A 152 19.50 -13.83 1.20
CA HIS A 152 18.34 -14.51 0.61
C HIS A 152 17.41 -13.48 -0.02
N ASP A 153 17.24 -13.53 -1.34
CA ASP A 153 16.34 -12.63 -2.06
C ASP A 153 14.87 -13.03 -1.88
N LEU A 154 14.00 -12.02 -1.74
CA LEU A 154 12.55 -12.23 -1.67
C LEU A 154 11.97 -12.50 -3.05
N PRO A 155 10.86 -13.25 -3.15
CA PRO A 155 10.15 -13.43 -4.41
C PRO A 155 9.74 -12.10 -5.03
N ALA A 156 9.81 -12.00 -6.36
CA ALA A 156 9.34 -10.83 -7.10
C ALA A 156 7.96 -11.09 -7.75
N PRO A 157 7.04 -10.11 -7.73
CA PRO A 157 7.11 -8.87 -6.96
C PRO A 157 6.88 -9.14 -5.45
N PHE A 158 7.37 -8.26 -4.58
CA PHE A 158 7.16 -8.34 -3.13
C PHE A 158 6.38 -7.12 -2.62
N HIS A 159 5.22 -7.37 -2.02
CA HIS A 159 4.33 -6.36 -1.48
C HIS A 159 3.92 -6.68 -0.07
N VAL A 160 3.61 -5.64 0.70
CA VAL A 160 3.15 -5.74 2.08
C VAL A 160 1.92 -4.87 2.21
N LEU A 161 0.82 -5.47 2.65
CA LEU A 161 -0.38 -4.78 3.09
C LEU A 161 -0.43 -4.97 4.61
N ALA A 162 0.03 -3.94 5.33
CA ALA A 162 0.06 -3.96 6.78
C ALA A 162 -1.26 -3.41 7.32
N THR A 163 -1.75 -3.91 8.46
CA THR A 163 -2.93 -3.36 9.12
C THR A 163 -2.55 -2.75 10.46
N GLN A 164 -3.30 -1.73 10.87
CA GLN A 164 -3.26 -1.18 12.22
C GLN A 164 -4.68 -0.98 12.74
N ASN A 165 -4.85 -1.26 14.03
CA ASN A 165 -6.06 -0.94 14.76
C ASN A 165 -5.82 0.33 15.60
N PRO A 166 -6.50 1.44 15.33
CA PRO A 166 -6.28 2.70 16.04
C PRO A 166 -6.88 2.72 17.46
N ILE A 167 -7.79 1.80 17.78
CA ILE A 167 -8.53 1.79 19.06
C ILE A 167 -7.70 1.13 20.18
N GLU A 168 -6.84 0.18 19.81
CA GLU A 168 -6.08 -0.62 20.76
C GLU A 168 -4.81 0.13 21.18
N GLN A 169 -4.80 0.65 22.41
CA GLN A 169 -3.67 1.43 22.94
C GLN A 169 -2.75 0.60 23.84
N GLU A 170 -3.26 -0.45 24.47
CA GLU A 170 -2.47 -1.30 25.37
C GLU A 170 -1.54 -2.26 24.60
N GLY A 171 -0.27 -2.30 24.99
CA GLY A 171 0.70 -3.21 24.40
C GLY A 171 1.05 -2.91 22.93
N THR A 172 0.86 -1.67 22.49
CA THR A 172 1.21 -1.23 21.13
C THR A 172 2.45 -0.35 21.10
N TYR A 173 3.20 -0.47 20.01
CA TYR A 173 4.39 0.27 19.66
C TYR A 173 4.09 1.03 18.37
N PRO A 174 3.92 2.38 18.42
CA PRO A 174 3.68 3.16 17.23
C PRO A 174 4.87 3.06 16.28
N LEU A 175 4.59 3.01 14.98
CA LEU A 175 5.64 3.08 13.97
C LEU A 175 6.22 4.50 13.96
N PRO A 176 7.55 4.66 14.12
CA PRO A 176 8.20 5.94 13.90
C PRO A 176 7.93 6.49 12.49
N GLU A 177 8.01 7.80 12.34
CA GLU A 177 7.72 8.53 11.10
C GLU A 177 8.61 8.05 9.95
N ALA A 178 9.90 7.79 10.24
CA ALA A 178 10.85 7.24 9.28
C ALA A 178 10.47 5.82 8.80
N GLN A 179 9.70 5.08 9.61
CA GLN A 179 9.18 3.77 9.25
C GLN A 179 7.89 3.88 8.41
N LEU A 180 6.99 4.79 8.81
CA LEU A 180 5.78 5.10 8.06
C LEU A 180 6.09 5.56 6.62
N ASP A 181 7.15 6.35 6.41
CA ASP A 181 7.55 6.83 5.08
C ASP A 181 7.81 5.70 4.06
N ARG A 182 8.09 4.47 4.52
CA ARG A 182 8.28 3.28 3.65
C ARG A 182 6.98 2.76 3.05
N PHE A 183 5.83 3.10 3.62
CA PHE A 183 4.53 2.81 3.01
C PHE A 183 4.20 3.86 1.97
N LEU A 184 3.82 3.42 0.78
CA LEU A 184 3.47 4.32 -0.30
C LEU A 184 2.18 5.07 0.07
N LEU A 185 1.17 4.34 0.52
CA LEU A 185 -0.14 4.85 0.91
C LEU A 185 -0.51 4.41 2.33
N LYS A 186 -1.11 5.34 3.08
CA LYS A 186 -1.92 5.08 4.28
C LYS A 186 -3.38 5.12 3.84
N VAL A 187 -4.14 4.07 4.13
CA VAL A 187 -5.52 3.90 3.67
C VAL A 187 -6.41 3.71 4.89
N ASP A 188 -7.25 4.71 5.16
CA ASP A 188 -8.24 4.63 6.22
C ASP A 188 -9.46 3.82 5.75
N VAL A 189 -9.83 2.83 6.55
CA VAL A 189 -10.96 1.92 6.35
C VAL A 189 -12.04 2.28 7.36
N ASN A 190 -13.14 2.82 6.85
CA ASN A 190 -14.27 3.27 7.65
C ASN A 190 -15.34 2.17 7.77
N TYR A 191 -16.28 2.36 8.70
CA TYR A 191 -17.47 1.53 8.76
C TYR A 191 -18.28 1.62 7.46
N PRO A 192 -18.88 0.50 7.00
CA PRO A 192 -19.75 0.50 5.83
C PRO A 192 -21.01 1.34 6.07
N ASP A 193 -21.63 1.80 4.99
CA ASP A 193 -22.99 2.33 5.06
C ASP A 193 -24.02 1.23 5.33
N LEU A 194 -25.26 1.64 5.65
CA LEU A 194 -26.33 0.73 6.02
C LEU A 194 -26.65 -0.31 4.94
N ASP A 195 -26.61 0.07 3.67
CA ASP A 195 -26.96 -0.82 2.56
C ASP A 195 -25.85 -1.84 2.31
N THR A 196 -24.59 -1.40 2.41
CA THR A 196 -23.40 -2.25 2.38
C THR A 196 -23.41 -3.22 3.56
N GLU A 197 -23.69 -2.75 4.77
CA GLU A 197 -23.74 -3.58 5.98
C GLU A 197 -24.86 -4.62 5.87
N ARG A 198 -26.04 -4.24 5.37
CA ARG A 198 -27.11 -5.19 5.05
C ARG A 198 -26.65 -6.26 4.06
N ARG A 199 -25.95 -5.86 2.99
CA ARG A 199 -25.41 -6.80 2.00
C ARG A 199 -24.38 -7.75 2.62
N ILE A 200 -23.47 -7.24 3.45
CA ILE A 200 -22.52 -8.05 4.21
C ILE A 200 -23.26 -9.08 5.05
N LEU A 201 -24.29 -8.68 5.80
CA LEU A 201 -25.06 -9.61 6.64
C LEU A 201 -25.70 -10.73 5.81
N ILE A 202 -26.32 -10.41 4.66
CA ILE A 202 -26.98 -11.41 3.81
C ILE A 202 -25.96 -12.35 3.15
N GLU A 203 -24.93 -11.80 2.51
CA GLU A 203 -23.98 -12.57 1.68
C GLU A 203 -23.00 -13.38 2.53
N THR A 204 -22.60 -12.89 3.71
CA THR A 204 -21.64 -13.61 4.57
C THR A 204 -22.28 -14.63 5.50
N THR A 205 -23.60 -14.55 5.72
CA THR A 205 -24.36 -15.56 6.50
C THR A 205 -25.11 -16.55 5.61
N GLY A 206 -25.17 -16.30 4.30
CA GLY A 206 -25.66 -17.25 3.32
C GLY A 206 -24.72 -18.44 3.10
N GLY A 207 -25.25 -19.54 2.59
CA GLY A 207 -24.46 -20.77 2.36
C GLY A 207 -23.60 -20.78 1.08
N ALA A 208 -23.57 -19.69 0.31
CA ALA A 208 -22.85 -19.60 -0.95
C ALA A 208 -21.71 -18.58 -0.85
N ASP A 209 -20.48 -19.07 -0.66
CA ASP A 209 -19.30 -18.21 -0.70
C ASP A 209 -18.86 -18.05 -2.18
N GLN A 210 -18.83 -16.81 -2.67
CA GLN A 210 -18.34 -16.55 -4.02
C GLN A 210 -16.82 -16.69 -4.03
N THR A 211 -16.32 -17.67 -4.78
CA THR A 211 -14.88 -17.93 -4.89
C THR A 211 -14.21 -16.92 -5.80
N VAL A 212 -13.29 -16.14 -5.24
CA VAL A 212 -12.37 -15.27 -5.98
C VAL A 212 -11.46 -16.13 -6.84
N ARG A 213 -11.30 -15.77 -8.12
CA ARG A 213 -10.40 -16.48 -9.04
C ARG A 213 -9.24 -15.57 -9.46
N PRO A 214 -8.08 -16.14 -9.81
CA PRO A 214 -7.01 -15.37 -10.42
C PRO A 214 -7.46 -14.73 -11.74
N ALA A 215 -7.26 -13.43 -11.86
CA ALA A 215 -7.49 -12.64 -13.08
C ALA A 215 -6.19 -12.05 -13.66
N LEU A 216 -5.08 -12.22 -12.94
CA LEU A 216 -3.75 -11.77 -13.31
C LEU A 216 -2.73 -12.81 -12.79
N ASP A 217 -1.47 -12.66 -13.20
CA ASP A 217 -0.34 -13.37 -12.63
C ASP A 217 0.80 -12.40 -12.27
N ALA A 218 1.82 -12.93 -11.59
CA ALA A 218 2.96 -12.14 -11.13
C ALA A 218 3.78 -11.50 -12.26
N GLU A 219 3.95 -12.19 -13.39
CA GLU A 219 4.73 -11.69 -14.53
C GLU A 219 4.03 -10.51 -15.18
N ARG A 220 2.72 -10.65 -15.45
CA ARG A 220 1.90 -9.58 -15.98
C ARG A 220 1.79 -8.42 -15.00
N LEU A 221 1.68 -8.66 -13.69
CA LEU A 221 1.72 -7.60 -12.69
C LEU A 221 3.02 -6.79 -12.77
N MET A 222 4.17 -7.45 -12.87
CA MET A 222 5.46 -6.77 -13.02
C MET A 222 5.53 -5.96 -14.33
N ALA A 223 4.96 -6.46 -15.42
CA ALA A 223 4.84 -5.71 -16.67
C ALA A 223 3.99 -4.44 -16.50
N LEU A 224 2.85 -4.53 -15.80
CA LEU A 224 2.01 -3.38 -15.46
C LEU A 224 2.74 -2.37 -14.57
N GLN A 225 3.49 -2.84 -13.58
CA GLN A 225 4.33 -1.97 -12.74
C GLN A 225 5.43 -1.27 -13.55
N ALA A 226 5.97 -1.91 -14.59
CA ALA A 226 6.91 -1.28 -15.50
C ALA A 226 6.21 -0.23 -16.39
N LEU A 227 4.98 -0.50 -16.85
CA LEU A 227 4.16 0.44 -17.60
C LEU A 227 3.85 1.70 -16.78
N VAL A 228 3.41 1.56 -15.52
CA VAL A 228 3.16 2.69 -14.60
C VAL A 228 4.37 3.63 -14.51
N ARG A 229 5.59 3.10 -14.47
CA ARG A 229 6.81 3.92 -14.43
C ARG A 229 7.09 4.69 -15.73
N LYS A 230 6.59 4.19 -16.86
CA LYS A 230 6.77 4.78 -18.20
C LYS A 230 5.63 5.70 -18.63
N MET A 231 4.49 5.70 -17.93
CA MET A 231 3.35 6.55 -18.29
C MET A 231 3.75 8.04 -18.36
N PRO A 232 3.36 8.75 -19.43
CA PRO A 232 3.64 10.16 -19.57
C PRO A 232 2.91 10.97 -18.50
N VAL A 233 3.49 12.12 -18.15
CA VAL A 233 2.90 13.05 -17.19
C VAL A 233 3.03 14.46 -17.73
N GLY A 234 1.90 15.17 -17.79
CA GLY A 234 1.89 16.56 -18.21
C GLY A 234 2.53 17.48 -17.17
N GLU A 235 3.12 18.57 -17.64
CA GLU A 235 3.76 19.59 -16.77
C GLU A 235 2.81 20.09 -15.68
N LYS A 236 1.52 20.28 -15.99
CA LYS A 236 0.48 20.65 -15.01
C LYS A 236 0.43 19.72 -13.80
N ILE A 237 0.55 18.41 -14.00
CA ILE A 237 0.51 17.42 -12.92
C ILE A 237 1.78 17.49 -12.07
N VAL A 238 2.94 17.64 -12.72
CA VAL A 238 4.22 17.82 -12.02
C VAL A 238 4.17 19.07 -11.15
N SER A 239 3.71 20.19 -11.71
CA SER A 239 3.56 21.45 -10.98
C SER A 239 2.54 21.34 -9.84
N ALA A 240 1.40 20.67 -10.04
CA ALA A 240 0.41 20.47 -8.98
C ALA A 240 0.99 19.66 -7.80
N ILE A 241 1.71 18.55 -8.08
CA ILE A 241 2.36 17.74 -7.05
C ILE A 241 3.43 18.56 -6.30
N LEU A 242 4.25 19.32 -7.02
CA LEU A 242 5.28 20.17 -6.41
C LEU A 242 4.66 21.26 -5.53
N SER A 243 3.62 21.94 -6.03
CA SER A 243 2.89 22.96 -5.27
C SER A 243 2.27 22.37 -4.02
N LEU A 244 1.58 21.22 -4.12
CA LEU A 244 0.99 20.53 -2.96
C LEU A 244 2.03 20.24 -1.88
N VAL A 245 3.13 19.59 -2.25
CA VAL A 245 4.18 19.19 -1.31
C VAL A 245 4.85 20.40 -0.67
N ARG A 246 5.02 21.50 -1.40
CA ARG A 246 5.61 22.74 -0.87
C ARG A 246 4.64 23.50 0.02
N GLU A 247 3.38 23.63 -0.37
CA GLU A 247 2.35 24.29 0.45
C GLU A 247 2.00 23.50 1.72
N ALA A 248 2.29 22.19 1.75
CA ALA A 248 2.17 21.36 2.95
C ALA A 248 3.34 21.51 3.94
N ARG A 249 4.39 22.27 3.61
CA ARG A 249 5.56 22.49 4.47
C ARG A 249 5.46 23.81 5.23
N PRO A 250 5.57 23.82 6.57
CA PRO A 250 5.41 25.04 7.36
C PRO A 250 6.42 26.14 6.99
N GLU A 251 7.62 25.77 6.53
CA GLU A 251 8.68 26.70 6.14
C GLU A 251 8.60 27.22 4.70
N GLN A 252 7.75 26.64 3.85
CA GLN A 252 7.63 27.00 2.42
C GLN A 252 6.23 27.50 2.03
N THR A 253 5.23 27.20 2.84
CA THR A 253 3.81 27.48 2.56
C THR A 253 3.46 28.97 2.60
N SER A 254 2.46 29.33 1.80
CA SER A 254 1.76 30.61 1.90
C SER A 254 0.59 30.57 2.89
N ASP A 255 0.07 29.38 3.21
CA ASP A 255 -1.12 29.17 4.03
C ASP A 255 -0.84 29.40 5.55
N PRO A 256 -1.50 30.37 6.20
CA PRO A 256 -1.33 30.62 7.63
C PRO A 256 -1.71 29.44 8.53
N HIS A 257 -2.64 28.59 8.08
CA HIS A 257 -3.05 27.40 8.85
C HIS A 257 -1.93 26.38 8.89
N VAL A 258 -1.26 26.13 7.75
CA VAL A 258 -0.12 25.21 7.70
C VAL A 258 1.03 25.70 8.59
N LYS A 259 1.38 27.00 8.53
CA LYS A 259 2.45 27.57 9.39
C LYS A 259 2.18 27.37 10.88
N ARG A 260 0.92 27.53 11.28
CA ARG A 260 0.50 27.46 12.68
C ARG A 260 0.32 26.01 13.15
N LEU A 261 -0.27 25.16 12.33
CA LEU A 261 -0.76 23.85 12.73
C LEU A 261 0.17 22.71 12.37
N VAL A 262 1.06 22.85 11.39
CA VAL A 262 1.97 21.78 10.97
C VAL A 262 3.31 21.90 11.70
N ASP A 263 3.73 20.79 12.31
CA ASP A 263 5.02 20.70 12.98
C ASP A 263 6.14 20.43 11.99
N TRP A 264 5.95 19.43 11.12
CA TRP A 264 6.84 19.12 10.01
C TRP A 264 6.04 18.63 8.79
N GLY A 265 6.56 18.96 7.61
CA GLY A 265 5.90 18.70 6.33
C GLY A 265 6.55 17.59 5.50
N PRO A 266 5.96 17.26 4.34
CA PRO A 266 6.34 16.09 3.55
C PRO A 266 7.70 16.24 2.85
N SER A 267 8.49 15.17 2.83
CA SER A 267 9.79 15.10 2.14
C SER A 267 9.62 15.00 0.60
N PRO A 268 10.71 15.13 -0.20
CA PRO A 268 10.65 14.87 -1.64
C PRO A 268 10.13 13.47 -2.02
N ARG A 269 10.26 12.48 -1.13
CA ARG A 269 9.69 11.13 -1.34
C ARG A 269 8.17 11.16 -1.41
N ALA A 270 7.52 12.07 -0.70
CA ALA A 270 6.07 12.24 -0.78
C ALA A 270 5.62 12.62 -2.21
N GLY A 271 6.37 13.51 -2.88
CA GLY A 271 6.11 13.86 -4.28
C GLY A 271 6.34 12.70 -5.24
N GLN A 272 7.38 11.89 -5.01
CA GLN A 272 7.63 10.67 -5.79
C GLN A 272 6.51 9.63 -5.58
N ALA A 273 6.08 9.44 -4.34
CA ALA A 273 4.99 8.56 -3.97
C ALA A 273 3.68 8.98 -4.66
N LEU A 274 3.34 10.27 -4.57
CA LEU A 274 2.13 10.82 -5.18
C LEU A 274 2.16 10.70 -6.71
N MET A 275 3.32 10.93 -7.34
CA MET A 275 3.49 10.73 -8.78
C MET A 275 3.23 9.28 -9.21
N LEU A 276 3.85 8.31 -8.54
CA LEU A 276 3.67 6.89 -8.86
C LEU A 276 2.24 6.44 -8.59
N ALA A 277 1.66 6.83 -7.45
CA ALA A 277 0.29 6.50 -7.10
C ALA A 277 -0.71 7.11 -8.11
N ALA A 278 -0.49 8.35 -8.56
CA ALA A 278 -1.36 9.01 -9.54
C ALA A 278 -1.35 8.30 -10.89
N ARG A 279 -0.19 7.85 -11.36
CA ARG A 279 -0.07 7.02 -12.56
C ARG A 279 -0.78 5.68 -12.39
N SER A 280 -0.59 5.00 -11.26
CA SER A 280 -1.29 3.74 -10.95
C SER A 280 -2.80 3.91 -10.93
N ARG A 281 -3.32 4.97 -10.30
CA ARG A 281 -4.76 5.26 -10.25
C ARG A 281 -5.33 5.58 -11.63
N ALA A 282 -4.59 6.33 -12.45
CA ALA A 282 -4.96 6.58 -13.84
C ALA A 282 -5.08 5.27 -14.62
N LEU A 283 -4.08 4.38 -14.52
CA LEU A 283 -4.11 3.08 -15.20
C LEU A 283 -5.27 2.18 -14.71
N LEU A 284 -5.53 2.16 -13.39
CA LEU A 284 -6.68 1.46 -12.80
C LEU A 284 -8.04 1.96 -13.30
N ARG A 285 -8.08 3.18 -13.84
CA ARG A 285 -9.26 3.80 -14.44
C ARG A 285 -9.21 3.80 -15.97
N GLY A 286 -8.27 3.06 -16.57
CA GLY A 286 -8.12 2.94 -18.02
C GLY A 286 -7.57 4.21 -18.69
N ARG A 287 -6.93 5.11 -17.94
CA ARG A 287 -6.32 6.35 -18.46
C ARG A 287 -4.81 6.21 -18.58
N PHE A 288 -4.25 6.73 -19.67
CA PHE A 288 -2.82 6.62 -19.99
C PHE A 288 -1.97 7.78 -19.47
N ALA A 289 -2.59 8.77 -18.85
CA ALA A 289 -1.92 9.86 -18.15
C ALA A 289 -2.73 10.25 -16.90
N PRO A 290 -2.05 10.63 -15.80
CA PRO A 290 -2.73 11.13 -14.62
C PRO A 290 -3.38 12.49 -14.86
N SER A 291 -4.42 12.76 -14.09
CA SER A 291 -5.18 14.00 -14.06
C SER A 291 -5.06 14.67 -12.70
N LEU A 292 -5.53 15.91 -12.57
CA LEU A 292 -5.54 16.63 -11.29
C LEU A 292 -6.46 15.94 -10.26
N GLU A 293 -7.52 15.27 -10.72
CA GLU A 293 -8.38 14.43 -9.87
C GLU A 293 -7.59 13.27 -9.22
N ASP A 294 -6.52 12.77 -9.86
CA ASP A 294 -5.64 11.76 -9.26
C ASP A 294 -4.75 12.32 -8.17
N VAL A 295 -4.22 13.52 -8.39
CA VAL A 295 -3.41 14.22 -7.39
C VAL A 295 -4.27 14.52 -6.16
N GLU A 296 -5.49 15.02 -6.35
CA GLU A 296 -6.42 15.34 -5.27
C GLU A 296 -6.82 14.09 -4.47
N ALA A 297 -7.25 13.03 -5.16
CA ALA A 297 -7.73 11.81 -4.48
C ALA A 297 -6.64 11.06 -3.71
N LEU A 298 -5.37 11.23 -4.10
CA LEU A 298 -4.22 10.57 -3.49
C LEU A 298 -3.44 11.46 -2.51
N ALA A 299 -3.80 12.74 -2.39
CA ALA A 299 -3.14 13.67 -1.50
C ALA A 299 -3.14 13.17 -0.04
N GLU A 300 -4.31 12.90 0.54
CA GLU A 300 -4.41 12.41 1.91
C GLU A 300 -3.75 11.02 2.08
N PRO A 301 -4.02 10.02 1.22
CA PRO A 301 -3.39 8.71 1.35
C PRO A 301 -1.85 8.75 1.24
N CYS A 302 -1.28 9.70 0.50
CA CYS A 302 0.17 9.86 0.37
C CYS A 302 0.78 10.72 1.48
N LEU A 303 0.10 11.76 1.94
CA LEU A 303 0.67 12.77 2.83
C LEU A 303 0.30 12.57 4.31
N GLY A 304 -0.80 11.88 4.61
CA GLY A 304 -1.34 11.76 5.96
C GLY A 304 -0.41 11.12 6.98
N HIS A 305 0.51 10.25 6.55
CA HIS A 305 1.56 9.64 7.37
C HIS A 305 2.95 10.25 7.15
N ARG A 306 3.03 11.35 6.39
CA ARG A 306 4.25 12.10 6.07
C ARG A 306 4.17 13.55 6.54
N MET A 307 3.30 13.82 7.49
CA MET A 307 3.06 15.11 8.11
C MET A 307 2.66 14.90 9.56
N ALA A 308 3.01 15.83 10.44
CA ALA A 308 2.48 15.87 11.79
C ALA A 308 1.97 17.27 12.12
N MET A 309 0.89 17.32 12.89
CA MET A 309 0.36 18.56 13.43
C MET A 309 0.97 18.87 14.79
N ARG A 310 1.08 20.16 15.10
CA ARG A 310 1.30 20.65 16.46
C ARG A 310 0.07 20.30 17.31
N TYR A 311 0.29 20.11 18.61
CA TYR A 311 -0.79 19.95 19.55
C TYR A 311 -1.63 21.24 19.60
N ASP A 312 -2.93 21.14 19.30
CA ASP A 312 -3.90 22.22 19.45
C ASP A 312 -4.71 22.02 20.73
N PRO A 313 -4.47 22.81 21.80
CA PRO A 313 -5.21 22.70 23.05
C PRO A 313 -6.68 23.14 22.94
N THR A 314 -7.07 23.85 21.88
CA THR A 314 -8.45 24.33 21.70
C THR A 314 -9.35 23.30 21.04
N GLY A 315 -8.78 22.41 20.22
CA GLY A 315 -9.52 21.42 19.44
C GLY A 315 -10.38 22.03 18.32
N GLU A 316 -10.23 23.33 18.04
CA GLU A 316 -10.99 24.04 17.01
C GLU A 316 -10.34 23.93 15.62
N ALA A 317 -9.06 23.59 15.54
CA ALA A 317 -8.35 23.45 14.27
C ALA A 317 -8.83 22.23 13.47
N PRO A 318 -8.85 22.33 12.12
CA PRO A 318 -9.15 21.20 11.26
C PRO A 318 -8.13 20.07 11.45
N GLY A 319 -8.59 18.83 11.28
CA GLY A 319 -7.73 17.66 11.33
C GLY A 319 -6.72 17.64 10.16
N LEU A 320 -5.64 16.86 10.30
CA LEU A 320 -4.60 16.76 9.27
C LEU A 320 -5.15 16.33 7.91
N SER A 321 -6.10 15.39 7.92
CA SER A 321 -6.79 14.91 6.71
C SER A 321 -7.53 16.03 5.99
N GLU A 322 -8.28 16.86 6.73
CA GLU A 322 -9.01 18.00 6.18
C GLU A 322 -8.07 19.06 5.62
N LEU A 323 -7.01 19.39 6.36
CA LEU A 323 -5.99 20.33 5.89
C LEU A 323 -5.33 19.87 4.58
N ILE A 324 -4.98 18.58 4.47
CA ILE A 324 -4.40 18.03 3.23
C ILE A 324 -5.39 18.12 2.07
N ASN A 325 -6.66 17.76 2.29
CA ASN A 325 -7.69 17.83 1.25
C ASN A 325 -7.94 19.28 0.78
N ASP A 326 -7.89 20.26 1.69
CA ASP A 326 -7.99 21.68 1.35
C ASP A 326 -6.82 22.16 0.52
N LEU A 327 -5.60 21.78 0.89
CA LEU A 327 -4.41 22.10 0.09
C LEU A 327 -4.48 21.47 -1.29
N ALA A 328 -4.93 20.21 -1.38
CA ALA A 328 -5.07 19.49 -2.63
C ALA A 328 -6.07 20.16 -3.58
N ARG A 329 -7.22 20.63 -3.06
CA ARG A 329 -8.22 21.37 -3.83
C ARG A 329 -7.75 22.73 -4.34
N LYS A 330 -6.79 23.38 -3.65
CA LYS A 330 -6.24 24.68 -4.08
C LYS A 330 -5.23 24.56 -5.23
N VAL A 331 -4.60 23.40 -5.38
CA VAL A 331 -3.53 23.15 -6.37
C VAL A 331 -3.97 22.29 -7.55
N ALA A 332 -5.14 21.65 -7.45
CA ALA A 332 -5.86 20.99 -8.54
C ALA A 332 -6.67 22.00 -9.36
#